data_AF-A0A4Y2T7P1-F1
#
_entry.id   AF-A0A4Y2T7P1-F1
#
_cell.length_a   1.000
_cell.length_b   1.000
_cell.length_c   1.000
_cell.angle_alpha   90.00
_cell.angle_beta   90.00
_cell.angle_gamma   90.00
#
_symmetry.space_group_name_H-M   'P 1'
#
loop_
_entity.id
_entity.type
_entity.pdbx_description
1 polymer ?
#
loop_
_entity_poly.entity_id
_entity_poly.type
_entity_poly.pdbx_seq_one_letter_code
_entity_poly.pdbx_strand_id
1 'polypeptide(L)'
;MKRLKENSIIHKYAFLHQHNDHQTIQIMYHNIQSLNAHYEDIAANPCNMNSDILLFAETWTVVKDKFLLNNFDHHLVSHHSQRKPSGVSVYLKKNLMPFLEDVEKFPNYDTGVHVMVLNFKTKIRVAVLYAKPETSDDDIYDAIDESLDSKMRDYKTILAGDFNININT
;
A
#
# COMPACT_ATOMS: atom_id res chain seq x y z
N MET A 1 -3.62 20.63 9.96
CA MET A 1 -4.93 20.81 10.65
C MET A 1 -5.79 22.04 10.26
N LYS A 2 -5.51 22.82 9.19
CA LYS A 2 -6.40 23.93 8.79
C LYS A 2 -7.56 23.47 7.89
N ARG A 3 -7.26 22.64 6.88
CA ARG A 3 -8.20 22.24 5.81
C ARG A 3 -9.36 21.33 6.25
N LEU A 4 -9.15 20.43 7.23
CA LEU A 4 -10.20 19.53 7.74
C LEU A 4 -11.05 20.15 8.86
N LYS A 5 -10.60 21.26 9.46
CA LYS A 5 -11.38 22.00 10.47
C LYS A 5 -12.39 22.96 9.87
N GLU A 6 -12.24 23.32 8.59
CA GLU A 6 -12.99 24.40 7.95
C GLU A 6 -14.33 23.98 7.31
N ASN A 7 -14.69 22.68 7.25
CA ASN A 7 -15.93 22.24 6.60
C ASN A 7 -16.83 21.30 7.43
N SER A 8 -18.12 21.64 7.36
CA SER A 8 -19.33 21.04 7.94
C SER A 8 -19.71 19.68 7.33
N ILE A 9 -20.23 18.78 8.17
CA ILE A 9 -20.93 17.51 7.84
C ILE A 9 -20.36 16.76 6.61
N ILE A 10 -19.42 15.86 6.88
CA ILE A 10 -18.86 14.95 5.86
C ILE A 10 -19.66 13.64 5.90
N HIS A 11 -20.08 13.14 4.73
CA HIS A 11 -20.68 11.80 4.63
C HIS A 11 -19.68 10.76 5.15
N LYS A 12 -20.11 9.98 6.15
CA LYS A 12 -19.32 8.91 6.75
C LYS A 12 -19.98 7.59 6.42
N TYR A 13 -19.27 6.74 5.69
CA TYR A 13 -19.71 5.36 5.50
C TYR A 13 -19.32 4.55 6.74
N ALA A 14 -20.32 3.99 7.44
CA ALA A 14 -20.10 3.29 8.71
C ALA A 14 -19.03 2.21 8.59
N PHE A 15 -19.02 1.43 7.50
CA PHE A 15 -18.02 0.37 7.29
C PHE A 15 -16.57 0.87 7.22
N LEU A 16 -16.33 2.11 6.78
CA LEU A 16 -14.98 2.70 6.80
C LEU A 16 -14.55 3.15 8.20
N HIS A 17 -15.51 3.44 9.08
CA HIS A 17 -15.29 4.00 10.42
C HIS A 17 -15.53 3.03 11.57
N GLN A 18 -16.13 1.88 11.31
CA GLN A 18 -16.55 0.89 12.29
C GLN A 18 -16.23 -0.50 11.73
N HIS A 19 -14.94 -0.85 11.74
CA HIS A 19 -14.50 -2.20 11.42
C HIS A 19 -14.69 -3.09 12.66
N ASN A 20 -15.89 -3.63 12.81
CA ASN A 20 -16.29 -4.41 14.00
C ASN A 20 -16.47 -5.91 13.69
N ASP A 21 -16.38 -6.32 12.43
CA ASP A 21 -16.50 -7.72 12.05
C ASP A 21 -15.13 -8.40 12.10
N HIS A 22 -14.98 -9.36 13.02
CA HIS A 22 -13.76 -10.14 13.18
C HIS A 22 -13.54 -11.18 12.07
N GLN A 23 -14.52 -11.38 11.19
CA GLN A 23 -14.44 -12.32 10.06
C GLN A 23 -13.97 -11.66 8.76
N THR A 24 -13.87 -10.32 8.73
CA THR A 24 -13.41 -9.58 7.56
C THR A 24 -12.06 -8.94 7.78
N ILE A 25 -11.37 -8.67 6.67
CA ILE A 25 -10.14 -7.87 6.64
C ILE A 25 -10.46 -6.61 5.84
N GLN A 26 -10.20 -5.44 6.42
CA GLN A 26 -10.32 -4.18 5.72
C GLN A 26 -8.96 -3.72 5.17
N ILE A 27 -8.89 -3.63 3.84
CA ILE A 27 -7.70 -3.16 3.12
C ILE A 27 -8.03 -1.79 2.52
N MET A 28 -7.18 -0.80 2.76
CA MET A 28 -7.28 0.51 2.16
C MET A 28 -6.10 0.75 1.24
N TYR A 29 -6.39 1.16 0.01
CA TYR A 29 -5.40 1.61 -0.95
C TYR A 29 -5.48 3.12 -1.16
N HIS A 30 -4.34 3.80 -1.25
CA HIS A 30 -4.27 5.21 -1.58
C HIS A 30 -2.94 5.60 -2.25
N ASN A 31 -2.98 6.16 -3.45
CA ASN A 31 -1.88 6.95 -3.99
C ASN A 31 -1.81 8.28 -3.23
N ILE A 32 -0.80 8.45 -2.37
CA ILE A 32 -0.76 9.53 -1.38
C ILE A 32 0.06 10.75 -1.81
N GLN A 33 0.87 10.63 -2.86
CA GLN A 33 1.69 11.73 -3.40
C GLN A 33 2.48 12.48 -2.31
N SER A 34 3.32 11.74 -1.57
CA SER A 34 4.13 12.13 -0.40
C SER A 34 3.55 11.71 0.95
N LEU A 35 4.05 10.59 1.46
CA LEU A 35 3.80 10.16 2.83
C LEU A 35 4.34 11.18 3.85
N ASN A 36 5.47 11.83 3.56
CA ASN A 36 6.03 12.87 4.42
C ASN A 36 5.10 14.07 4.59
N ALA A 37 4.43 14.50 3.52
CA ALA A 37 3.53 15.65 3.56
C ALA A 37 2.19 15.32 4.26
N HIS A 38 1.73 14.07 4.17
CA HIS A 38 0.39 13.66 4.61
C HIS A 38 0.37 12.76 5.83
N TYR A 39 1.52 12.50 6.46
CA TYR A 39 1.64 11.59 7.61
C TYR A 39 0.68 11.94 8.76
N GLU A 40 0.63 13.22 9.16
CA GLU A 40 -0.25 13.65 10.26
C GLU A 40 -1.73 13.46 9.91
N ASP A 41 -2.11 13.70 8.65
CA ASP A 41 -3.47 13.52 8.18
C ASP A 41 -3.86 12.04 8.16
N ILE A 42 -2.96 11.14 7.74
CA ILE A 42 -3.16 9.69 7.82
C ILE A 42 -3.36 9.24 9.26
N ALA A 43 -2.46 9.66 10.15
CA ALA A 43 -2.48 9.25 11.55
C ALA A 43 -3.74 9.74 12.28
N ALA A 44 -4.29 10.89 11.86
CA ALA A 44 -5.51 11.45 12.41
C ALA A 44 -6.79 10.90 11.75
N ASN A 45 -6.71 10.24 10.59
CA ASN A 45 -7.88 9.77 9.86
C ASN A 45 -8.39 8.43 10.43
N PRO A 46 -9.61 8.38 11.00
CA PRO A 46 -10.16 7.14 11.55
C PRO A 46 -10.31 6.03 10.52
N CYS A 47 -10.58 6.33 9.25
CA CYS A 47 -10.70 5.30 8.21
C CYS A 47 -9.37 4.55 8.02
N ASN A 48 -8.26 5.29 8.03
CA ASN A 48 -6.93 4.72 7.88
C ASN A 48 -6.61 3.90 9.13
N MET A 49 -6.81 4.47 10.32
CA MET A 49 -6.48 3.79 11.57
C MET A 49 -7.36 2.57 11.88
N ASN A 50 -8.57 2.51 11.32
CA ASN A 50 -9.47 1.36 11.45
C ASN A 50 -9.17 0.24 10.45
N SER A 51 -8.50 0.52 9.34
CA SER A 51 -8.16 -0.50 8.32
C SER A 51 -7.10 -1.45 8.85
N ASP A 52 -7.18 -2.73 8.51
CA ASP A 52 -6.21 -3.73 8.98
C ASP A 52 -4.90 -3.71 8.18
N ILE A 53 -5.02 -3.34 6.90
CA ILE A 53 -3.89 -3.17 5.98
C ILE A 53 -4.04 -1.82 5.25
N LEU A 54 -2.99 -1.00 5.28
CA LEU A 54 -2.89 0.21 4.46
C LEU A 54 -1.87 -0.03 3.35
N LEU A 55 -2.26 0.24 2.12
CA LEU A 55 -1.45 0.12 0.91
C LEU A 55 -1.28 1.52 0.33
N PHE A 56 -0.06 2.04 0.33
CA PHE A 56 0.24 3.37 -0.19
C PHE A 56 1.14 3.32 -1.41
N ALA A 57 0.75 4.06 -2.45
CA ALA A 57 1.58 4.35 -3.61
C ALA A 57 2.07 5.81 -3.57
N GLU A 58 3.10 6.13 -4.37
CA GLU A 58 3.72 7.45 -4.41
C GLU A 58 4.09 8.00 -3.03
N THR A 59 4.77 7.17 -2.25
CA THR A 59 5.11 7.55 -0.89
C THR A 59 6.20 8.62 -0.82
N TRP A 60 7.03 8.72 -1.87
CA TRP A 60 8.12 9.69 -2.00
C TRP A 60 9.05 9.67 -0.80
N THR A 61 9.36 8.47 -0.32
CA THR A 61 10.20 8.23 0.85
C THR A 61 11.63 7.88 0.45
N VAL A 62 12.50 7.71 1.43
CA VAL A 62 13.76 6.97 1.29
C VAL A 62 13.80 5.81 2.28
N VAL A 63 14.62 4.79 2.04
CA VAL A 63 14.66 3.58 2.89
C VAL A 63 14.94 3.83 4.38
N LYS A 64 15.54 4.97 4.71
CA LYS A 64 15.82 5.39 6.10
C LYS A 64 14.68 6.15 6.78
N ASP A 65 13.68 6.60 6.02
CA ASP A 65 12.54 7.32 6.59
C ASP A 65 11.73 6.38 7.49
N LYS A 66 11.17 6.93 8.57
CA LYS A 66 10.33 6.20 9.52
C LYS A 66 9.04 6.98 9.75
N PHE A 67 7.92 6.35 9.47
CA PHE A 67 6.58 6.92 9.62
C PHE A 67 5.73 5.96 10.43
N LEU A 68 5.90 5.92 11.75
CA LEU A 68 5.32 4.87 12.60
C LEU A 68 3.88 5.18 13.02
N LEU A 69 2.91 4.44 12.47
CA LEU A 69 1.53 4.49 12.93
C LEU A 69 1.32 3.58 14.14
N ASN A 70 0.54 4.05 15.12
CA ASN A 70 0.26 3.26 16.32
C ASN A 70 -0.49 1.96 15.94
N ASN A 71 -0.11 0.84 16.55
CA ASN A 71 -0.63 -0.50 16.28
C ASN A 71 -0.34 -1.10 14.89
N PHE A 72 0.49 -0.46 14.06
CA PHE A 72 0.91 -1.01 12.78
C PHE A 72 2.39 -1.39 12.80
N ASP A 73 2.73 -2.43 12.04
CA ASP A 73 4.07 -2.67 11.50
C ASP A 73 4.18 -1.99 10.13
N HIS A 74 5.38 -1.54 9.77
CA HIS A 74 5.59 -0.68 8.61
C HIS A 74 6.67 -1.23 7.69
N HIS A 75 6.31 -1.42 6.43
CA HIS A 75 7.22 -1.81 5.36
C HIS A 75 7.19 -0.78 4.23
N LEU A 76 8.32 -0.59 3.57
CA LEU A 76 8.44 0.30 2.43
C LEU A 76 9.38 -0.26 1.37
N VAL A 77 9.11 0.11 0.12
CA VAL A 77 9.97 0.02 -1.04
C VAL A 77 10.16 1.43 -1.56
N SER A 78 11.40 1.92 -1.52
CA SER A 78 11.74 3.23 -2.04
C SER A 78 13.22 3.34 -2.37
N HIS A 79 13.57 4.44 -3.04
CA HIS A 79 14.94 4.78 -3.40
C HIS A 79 15.84 4.90 -2.16
N HIS A 80 17.12 4.58 -2.31
CA HIS A 80 18.06 4.52 -1.18
C HIS A 80 18.37 5.90 -0.56
N SER A 81 18.58 6.91 -1.40
CA SER A 81 19.17 8.19 -0.96
C SER A 81 18.34 9.44 -1.24
N GLN A 82 17.37 9.39 -2.16
CA GLN A 82 16.64 10.55 -2.64
C GLN A 82 15.14 10.27 -2.69
N ARG A 83 14.35 11.20 -2.19
CA ARG A 83 12.89 11.15 -2.33
C ARG A 83 12.53 11.44 -3.79
N LYS A 84 11.84 10.51 -4.43
CA LYS A 84 11.40 10.63 -5.83
C LYS A 84 9.89 10.39 -5.91
N PRO A 85 9.20 10.91 -6.95
CA PRO A 85 7.78 10.64 -7.23
C PRO A 85 7.46 9.16 -7.52
N SER A 86 7.64 8.31 -6.52
CA SER A 86 7.62 6.85 -6.64
C SER A 86 7.57 6.19 -5.26
N GLY A 87 7.47 4.86 -5.29
CA GLY A 87 7.68 4.00 -4.12
C GLY A 87 6.37 3.63 -3.46
N VAL A 88 6.36 2.47 -2.82
CA VAL A 88 5.19 1.92 -2.15
C VAL A 88 5.48 1.68 -0.67
N SER A 89 4.45 1.75 0.15
CA SER A 89 4.54 1.43 1.57
C SER A 89 3.29 0.70 2.03
N VAL A 90 3.49 -0.21 2.98
CA VAL A 90 2.41 -0.98 3.57
C VAL A 90 2.50 -0.89 5.09
N TYR A 91 1.32 -0.68 5.69
CA TYR A 91 1.13 -0.82 7.11
C TYR A 91 0.25 -2.03 7.38
N LEU A 92 0.72 -2.93 8.24
CA LEU A 92 -0.03 -4.11 8.67
C LEU A 92 -0.33 -4.00 10.15
N LYS A 93 -1.59 -4.12 10.58
CA LYS A 93 -1.89 -4.11 12.01
C LYS A 93 -1.15 -5.24 12.74
N LYS A 94 -0.57 -4.92 13.90
CA LYS A 94 0.27 -5.84 14.67
C LYS A 94 -0.42 -7.12 15.09
N ASN A 95 -1.74 -7.11 15.29
CA ASN A 95 -2.51 -8.31 15.59
C ASN A 95 -2.58 -9.30 14.41
N LEU A 96 -2.30 -8.87 13.18
CA LEU A 96 -2.21 -9.72 12.00
C LEU A 96 -0.81 -10.32 11.76
N MET A 97 0.23 -9.78 12.41
CA MET A 97 1.62 -10.25 12.26
C MET A 97 1.80 -11.76 12.51
N PRO A 98 1.11 -12.41 13.47
CA PRO A 98 1.23 -13.86 13.66
C PRO A 98 0.79 -14.69 12.44
N PHE A 99 -0.06 -14.14 11.57
CA PHE A 99 -0.56 -14.79 10.35
C PHE A 99 0.29 -14.49 9.12
N LEU A 100 1.16 -13.47 9.19
CA LEU A 100 2.10 -13.14 8.13
C LEU A 100 3.13 -14.28 7.98
N GLU A 101 3.32 -14.74 6.75
CA GLU A 101 4.34 -15.71 6.38
C GLU A 101 5.62 -14.98 6.00
N ASP A 102 5.53 -14.02 5.08
CA ASP A 102 6.66 -13.24 4.61
C ASP A 102 6.23 -11.93 3.93
N VAL A 103 7.21 -11.02 3.77
CA VAL A 103 7.07 -9.75 3.04
C VAL A 103 8.12 -9.72 1.95
N GLU A 104 7.68 -9.58 0.71
CA GLU A 104 8.54 -9.55 -0.46
C GLU A 104 8.50 -8.17 -1.11
N LYS A 105 9.63 -7.75 -1.67
CA LYS A 105 9.85 -6.41 -2.21
C LYS A 105 10.50 -6.53 -3.57
N PHE A 106 9.86 -5.96 -4.58
CA PHE A 106 10.32 -6.01 -5.98
C PHE A 106 10.42 -4.58 -6.51
N PRO A 107 11.50 -3.85 -6.17
CA PRO A 107 11.76 -2.56 -6.80
C PRO A 107 12.42 -2.75 -8.17
N ASN A 108 11.78 -2.26 -9.23
CA ASN A 108 12.42 -2.07 -10.52
C ASN A 108 12.65 -0.58 -10.77
N TYR A 109 13.86 -0.12 -10.44
CA TYR A 109 14.22 1.30 -10.56
C TYR A 109 14.44 1.76 -12.01
N ASP A 110 14.66 0.81 -12.93
CA ASP A 110 14.90 1.10 -14.34
C ASP A 110 13.57 1.36 -15.05
N THR A 111 12.56 0.52 -14.80
CA THR A 111 11.21 0.67 -15.39
C THR A 111 10.31 1.61 -14.58
N GLY A 112 10.66 1.85 -13.30
CA GLY A 112 9.87 2.66 -12.38
C GLY A 112 8.69 1.91 -11.75
N VAL A 113 8.62 0.59 -11.88
CA VAL A 113 7.61 -0.25 -11.24
C VAL A 113 8.09 -0.67 -9.86
N HIS A 114 7.27 -0.46 -8.85
CA HIS A 114 7.55 -0.89 -7.48
C HIS A 114 6.41 -1.75 -6.96
N VAL A 115 6.73 -2.98 -6.56
CA VAL A 115 5.77 -3.91 -5.96
C VAL A 115 6.21 -4.31 -4.56
N MET A 116 5.23 -4.43 -3.66
CA MET A 116 5.44 -5.06 -2.36
C MET A 116 4.30 -6.02 -2.05
N VAL A 117 4.65 -7.19 -1.52
CA VAL A 117 3.75 -8.32 -1.35
C VAL A 117 3.77 -8.78 0.10
N LEU A 118 2.59 -8.91 0.70
CA LEU A 118 2.37 -9.58 1.97
C LEU A 118 1.78 -10.98 1.71
N ASN A 119 2.51 -12.01 2.11
CA ASN A 119 2.06 -13.39 2.02
C ASN A 119 1.55 -13.85 3.40
N PHE A 120 0.33 -14.38 3.48
CA PHE A 120 -0.25 -14.89 4.72
C PHE A 120 -0.30 -16.41 4.74
N LYS A 121 -0.13 -17.01 5.92
CA LYS A 121 -0.18 -18.47 6.13
C LYS A 121 -1.50 -19.11 5.68
N THR A 122 -2.57 -18.31 5.60
CA THR A 122 -3.91 -18.69 5.13
C THR A 122 -4.01 -18.85 3.60
N LYS A 123 -2.90 -18.71 2.86
CA LYS A 123 -2.88 -18.71 1.39
C LYS A 123 -3.67 -17.55 0.78
N ILE A 124 -3.70 -16.43 1.49
CA ILE A 124 -4.09 -15.12 0.94
C ILE A 124 -2.83 -14.29 0.75
N ARG A 125 -2.77 -13.56 -0.35
CA ARG A 125 -1.72 -12.59 -0.66
C ARG A 125 -2.32 -11.21 -0.87
N VAL A 126 -1.68 -10.19 -0.32
CA VAL A 126 -2.04 -8.78 -0.55
C VAL A 126 -0.83 -8.07 -1.13
N ALA A 127 -0.97 -7.50 -2.31
CA ALA A 127 0.09 -6.80 -3.02
C ALA A 127 -0.29 -5.35 -3.28
N VAL A 128 0.70 -4.46 -3.19
CA VAL A 128 0.62 -3.08 -3.67
C VAL A 128 1.58 -2.87 -4.82
N LEU A 129 1.10 -2.24 -5.89
CA LEU A 129 1.89 -1.88 -7.06
C LEU A 129 1.79 -0.38 -7.34
N TYR A 130 2.91 0.20 -7.75
CA TYR A 130 2.95 1.50 -8.41
C TYR A 130 3.79 1.38 -9.67
N ALA A 131 3.23 1.75 -10.82
CA ALA A 131 3.96 1.97 -12.06
C ALA A 131 4.03 3.47 -12.32
N LYS A 132 5.19 3.95 -12.77
CA LYS A 132 5.35 5.36 -13.14
C LYS A 132 4.51 5.65 -14.40
N PRO A 133 4.04 6.88 -14.62
CA PRO A 133 3.54 7.28 -15.92
C PRO A 133 4.54 6.92 -17.03
N GLU A 134 4.02 6.48 -18.18
CA GLU A 134 4.79 6.07 -19.37
C GLU A 134 5.58 4.77 -19.23
N THR A 135 5.49 4.06 -18.10
CA THR A 135 5.93 2.66 -18.03
C THR A 135 5.17 1.82 -19.05
N SER A 136 5.86 0.93 -19.76
CA SER A 136 5.22 0.08 -20.76
C SER A 136 4.33 -0.99 -20.13
N ASP A 137 3.30 -1.43 -20.84
CA ASP A 137 2.44 -2.52 -20.37
C ASP A 137 3.24 -3.81 -20.13
N ASP A 138 4.21 -4.10 -21.00
CA ASP A 138 5.12 -5.26 -20.87
C ASP A 138 5.92 -5.21 -19.55
N ASP A 139 6.50 -4.05 -19.20
CA ASP A 139 7.22 -3.91 -17.93
C ASP A 139 6.31 -4.10 -16.70
N ILE A 140 5.04 -3.70 -16.82
CA ILE A 140 4.04 -3.90 -15.76
C ILE A 140 3.70 -5.38 -15.64
N TYR A 141 3.45 -6.07 -16.76
CA TYR A 141 3.17 -7.51 -16.78
C TYR A 141 4.34 -8.32 -16.24
N ASP A 142 5.57 -8.03 -16.68
CA ASP A 142 6.79 -8.66 -16.19
C ASP A 142 6.94 -8.48 -14.68
N ALA A 143 6.67 -7.28 -14.15
CA ALA A 143 6.72 -7.04 -12.72
C ALA A 143 5.63 -7.79 -11.93
N ILE A 144 4.44 -7.97 -12.52
CA ILE A 144 3.35 -8.77 -11.93
C ILE A 144 3.74 -10.24 -11.91
N ASP A 145 4.25 -10.78 -13.02
CA ASP A 145 4.67 -12.17 -13.14
C ASP A 145 5.85 -12.46 -12.20
N GLU A 146 6.86 -11.60 -12.16
CA GLU A 146 7.98 -11.73 -11.23
C GLU A 146 7.50 -11.68 -9.77
N SER A 147 6.64 -10.72 -9.41
CA SER A 147 6.25 -10.54 -8.01
C SER A 147 5.21 -11.54 -7.51
N LEU A 148 4.31 -12.01 -8.37
CA LEU A 148 3.20 -12.87 -7.99
C LEU A 148 3.46 -14.34 -8.36
N ASP A 149 4.16 -14.64 -9.44
CA ASP A 149 4.41 -16.03 -9.87
C ASP A 149 5.78 -16.58 -9.42
N SER A 150 6.65 -15.78 -8.81
CA SER A 150 8.03 -16.15 -8.41
C SER A 150 8.21 -17.45 -7.60
N LYS A 151 7.14 -18.05 -7.06
CA LYS A 151 7.23 -19.26 -6.24
C LYS A 151 6.21 -20.36 -6.56
N MET A 152 5.41 -20.22 -7.63
CA MET A 152 4.32 -21.16 -7.96
C MET A 152 3.47 -21.56 -6.73
N ARG A 153 3.24 -20.61 -5.82
CA ARG A 153 2.45 -20.84 -4.61
C ARG A 153 0.99 -20.52 -4.93
N ASP A 154 0.09 -21.45 -4.64
CA ASP A 154 -1.35 -21.26 -4.79
C ASP A 154 -1.88 -20.29 -3.72
N TYR A 155 -1.86 -18.98 -4.03
CA TYR A 155 -2.44 -17.92 -3.21
C TYR A 155 -3.65 -17.30 -3.91
N LYS A 156 -4.69 -17.02 -3.13
CA LYS A 156 -5.70 -16.05 -3.54
C LYS A 156 -5.11 -14.64 -3.39
N THR A 157 -4.99 -13.94 -4.51
CA THR A 157 -4.28 -12.66 -4.55
C THR A 157 -5.24 -11.48 -4.63
N ILE A 158 -4.99 -10.48 -3.78
CA ILE A 158 -5.56 -9.14 -3.87
C ILE A 158 -4.42 -8.22 -4.28
N LEU A 159 -4.50 -7.66 -5.50
CA LEU A 159 -3.56 -6.66 -6.00
C LEU A 159 -4.28 -5.31 -6.05
N ALA A 160 -3.73 -4.30 -5.40
CA ALA A 160 -4.18 -2.92 -5.49
C ALA A 160 -3.03 -2.03 -5.92
N GLY A 161 -3.27 -1.06 -6.78
CA GLY A 161 -2.18 -0.24 -7.27
C GLY A 161 -2.61 0.90 -8.17
N ASP A 162 -1.64 1.77 -8.43
CA ASP A 162 -1.75 2.74 -9.51
C ASP A 162 -0.87 2.24 -10.65
N PHE A 163 -1.52 1.73 -11.67
CA PHE A 163 -0.86 1.16 -12.84
C PHE A 163 -0.56 2.23 -13.89
N ASN A 164 -1.13 3.43 -13.78
CA ASN A 164 -1.05 4.49 -14.79
C ASN A 164 -1.40 4.06 -16.24
N ILE A 165 -2.16 2.97 -16.40
CA ILE A 165 -2.69 2.49 -17.68
C ILE A 165 -4.17 2.81 -17.82
N ASN A 166 -4.62 3.00 -19.07
CA ASN A 166 -6.04 3.12 -19.38
C ASN A 166 -6.53 1.80 -19.98
N ILE A 167 -7.41 1.10 -19.24
CA ILE A 167 -7.92 -0.23 -19.64
C ILE A 167 -8.97 -0.13 -20.77
N ASN A 168 -9.46 1.06 -21.11
CA ASN A 168 -10.55 1.27 -22.07
C ASN A 168 -10.10 1.67 -23.49
N THR A 169 -8.87 1.35 -23.89
CA THR A 169 -8.46 1.41 -25.31
C THR A 169 -8.88 0.16 -26.06
#